data_AF-A0AAV3T0Y9-F1
#
_entry.id   AF-A0AAV3T0Y9-F1
#
_cell.length_a   1.000
_cell.length_b   1.000
_cell.length_c   1.000
_cell.angle_alpha   90.00
_cell.angle_beta   90.00
_cell.angle_gamma   90.00
#
_symmetry.space_group_name_H-M   'P 1'
#
loop_
_entity.id
_entity.type
_entity.pdbx_description
1 polymer ?
#
loop_
_entity_poly.entity_id
_entity_poly.type
_entity_poly.pdbx_seq_one_letter_code
_entity_poly.pdbx_strand_id
1 'polypeptide(L)'
;MKKEFDPLDAALTILTMISGFIVTGIAQFNLFDVDFGATAFTLAGHGLSTAYVIGALALVGTVLTNENAELSSLQEDAKDLGDYYYGAVIGTAGLMVAWVFVGDVSTFFQSSDLWGLAYVGVVTTGQFVIGWML
;
A
#
# COMPACT_ATOMS: atom_id res chain seq x y z
N MET A 1 -1.11 17.78 -18.24
CA MET A 1 -2.30 16.98 -17.92
C MET A 1 -2.89 17.47 -16.61
N LYS A 2 -4.21 17.31 -16.42
CA LYS A 2 -4.88 17.76 -15.19
C LYS A 2 -4.74 16.64 -14.18
N LYS A 3 -3.92 16.85 -13.15
CA LYS A 3 -3.76 15.93 -12.02
C LYS A 3 -4.99 16.08 -11.12
N GLU A 4 -5.97 15.19 -11.22
CA GLU A 4 -7.20 15.23 -10.43
C GLU A 4 -7.39 13.92 -9.68
N PHE A 5 -7.53 14.05 -8.37
CA PHE A 5 -7.83 12.94 -7.47
C PHE A 5 -9.34 12.70 -7.44
N ASP A 6 -9.77 11.53 -7.89
CA ASP A 6 -11.19 11.22 -8.01
C ASP A 6 -11.74 10.48 -6.76
N PRO A 7 -13.07 10.27 -6.67
CA PRO A 7 -13.66 9.57 -5.53
C PRO A 7 -13.22 8.10 -5.39
N LEU A 8 -12.87 7.43 -6.49
CA LEU A 8 -12.37 6.06 -6.48
C LEU A 8 -10.94 6.02 -5.93
N ASP A 9 -10.07 6.95 -6.33
CA ASP A 9 -8.73 7.11 -5.77
C ASP A 9 -8.79 7.33 -4.25
N ALA A 10 -9.75 8.13 -3.79
CA ALA A 10 -9.99 8.36 -2.36
C ALA A 10 -10.37 7.06 -1.63
N ALA A 11 -11.31 6.31 -2.19
CA ALA A 11 -11.76 5.05 -1.62
C ALA A 11 -10.63 4.01 -1.56
N LEU A 12 -9.85 3.89 -2.64
CA LEU A 12 -8.71 2.97 -2.71
C LEU A 12 -7.57 3.40 -1.78
N THR A 13 -7.35 4.71 -1.60
CA THR A 13 -6.39 5.23 -0.62
C THR A 13 -6.77 4.85 0.81
N ILE A 14 -8.04 5.02 1.17
CA ILE A 14 -8.55 4.62 2.48
C ILE A 14 -8.43 3.10 2.67
N LEU A 15 -8.75 2.32 1.63
CA LEU A 15 -8.68 0.87 1.67
C LEU A 15 -7.24 0.36 1.86
N THR A 16 -6.26 0.96 1.17
CA THR A 16 -4.83 0.68 1.37
C THR A 16 -4.39 1.05 2.78
N MET A 17 -4.81 2.20 3.30
CA MET A 17 -4.47 2.64 4.66
C MET A 17 -4.99 1.67 5.73
N ILE A 18 -6.28 1.28 5.66
CA ILE A 18 -6.89 0.32 6.59
C ILE A 18 -6.18 -1.04 6.51
N SER A 19 -5.91 -1.50 5.28
CA SER A 19 -5.18 -2.74 5.05
C SER A 19 -3.79 -2.70 5.67
N GLY A 20 -3.08 -1.57 5.55
CA GLY A 20 -1.77 -1.39 6.16
C GLY A 20 -1.80 -1.52 7.68
N PHE A 21 -2.77 -0.89 8.37
CA PHE A 21 -2.91 -1.01 9.82
C PHE A 21 -3.14 -2.45 10.28
N ILE A 22 -3.91 -3.23 9.51
CA ILE A 22 -4.19 -4.64 9.85
C ILE A 22 -2.97 -5.50 9.57
N VAL A 23 -2.32 -5.30 8.42
CA VAL A 23 -1.11 -6.04 8.01
C VAL A 23 0.03 -5.85 9.02
N THR A 24 0.18 -4.65 9.57
CA THR A 24 1.21 -4.36 10.57
C THR A 24 0.81 -4.78 11.99
N GLY A 25 -0.39 -5.32 12.19
CA GLY A 25 -0.89 -5.75 13.49
C GLY A 25 -1.30 -4.61 14.44
N ILE A 26 -1.37 -3.36 13.96
CA ILE A 26 -1.83 -2.21 14.76
C ILE A 26 -3.35 -2.27 14.96
N ALA A 27 -4.07 -2.73 13.95
CA ALA A 27 -5.52 -2.91 13.98
C ALA A 27 -5.89 -4.38 13.78
N GLN A 28 -7.03 -4.77 14.36
CA GLN A 28 -7.66 -6.05 14.11
C GLN A 28 -9.06 -5.79 13.57
N PHE A 29 -9.44 -6.53 12.52
CA PHE A 29 -10.75 -6.40 11.91
C PHE A 29 -11.31 -7.78 11.57
N ASN A 30 -12.55 -8.01 11.98
CA ASN A 30 -13.27 -9.25 11.74
C ASN A 30 -14.62 -8.93 11.11
N LEU A 31 -14.97 -9.65 10.05
CA LEU A 31 -16.26 -9.50 9.37
C LEU A 31 -16.76 -10.87 8.91
N PHE A 32 -17.99 -11.23 9.27
CA PHE A 32 -18.58 -12.54 8.95
C PHE A 32 -17.68 -13.72 9.33
N ASP A 33 -17.10 -13.69 10.53
CA ASP A 33 -16.15 -14.69 11.04
C ASP A 33 -14.85 -14.84 10.24
N VAL A 34 -14.54 -13.88 9.37
CA VAL A 34 -13.25 -13.78 8.69
C VAL A 34 -12.37 -12.80 9.42
N ASP A 35 -11.25 -13.28 9.95
CA ASP A 35 -10.15 -12.45 10.45
C ASP A 35 -9.32 -11.93 9.27
N PHE A 36 -9.22 -10.61 9.15
CA PHE A 36 -8.50 -9.98 8.04
C PHE A 36 -6.99 -10.02 8.21
N GLY A 37 -6.49 -10.22 9.45
CA GLY A 37 -5.08 -10.42 9.75
C GLY A 37 -4.62 -11.86 9.53
N ALA A 38 -5.54 -12.82 9.54
CA ALA A 38 -5.23 -14.23 9.32
C ALA A 38 -4.79 -14.50 7.88
N THR A 39 -3.90 -15.50 7.71
CA THR A 39 -3.45 -15.97 6.39
C THR A 39 -4.63 -16.47 5.57
N ALA A 40 -4.90 -15.79 4.45
CA ALA A 40 -5.93 -16.16 3.50
C ALA A 40 -5.42 -17.17 2.47
N PHE A 41 -4.16 -17.03 2.02
CA PHE A 41 -3.54 -17.91 1.05
C PHE A 41 -2.01 -17.93 1.22
N THR A 42 -1.36 -18.95 0.66
CA THR A 42 0.09 -19.08 0.68
C THR A 42 0.64 -18.94 -0.73
N LEU A 43 1.60 -18.04 -0.92
CA LEU A 43 2.29 -17.83 -2.19
C LEU A 43 3.79 -18.00 -1.97
N ALA A 44 4.43 -18.89 -2.76
CA ALA A 44 5.88 -19.16 -2.65
C ALA A 44 6.35 -19.52 -1.22
N GLY A 45 5.50 -20.14 -0.41
CA GLY A 45 5.81 -20.49 0.98
C GLY A 45 5.51 -19.39 2.01
N HIS A 46 5.02 -18.23 1.58
CA HIS A 46 4.69 -17.10 2.44
C HIS A 46 3.18 -16.96 2.62
N GLY A 47 2.72 -16.86 3.87
CA GLY A 47 1.33 -16.63 4.20
C GLY A 47 0.95 -15.18 3.97
N LEU A 48 -0.11 -14.95 3.18
CA LEU A 48 -0.61 -13.63 2.84
C LEU A 48 -2.00 -13.47 3.45
N SER A 49 -2.17 -12.43 4.25
CA SER A 49 -3.44 -12.15 4.93
C SER A 49 -4.48 -11.57 3.99
N THR A 50 -5.76 -11.68 4.35
CA THR A 50 -6.85 -11.04 3.60
C THR A 50 -6.61 -9.53 3.46
N ALA A 51 -6.16 -8.86 4.52
CA ALA A 51 -5.82 -7.44 4.49
C ALA A 51 -4.70 -7.13 3.48
N TYR A 52 -3.66 -7.96 3.40
CA TYR A 52 -2.60 -7.78 2.41
C TYR A 52 -3.13 -7.84 0.99
N VAL A 53 -3.99 -8.84 0.68
CA VAL A 53 -4.61 -8.97 -0.65
C VAL A 53 -5.41 -7.74 -1.00
N ILE A 54 -6.25 -7.29 -0.08
CA ILE A 54 -7.13 -6.14 -0.30
C ILE A 54 -6.30 -4.88 -0.57
N GLY A 55 -5.25 -4.63 0.23
CA GLY A 55 -4.34 -3.50 0.01
C GLY A 55 -3.60 -3.60 -1.33
N ALA A 56 -3.14 -4.78 -1.72
CA ALA A 56 -2.47 -5.00 -2.99
C ALA A 56 -3.41 -4.79 -4.18
N LEU A 57 -4.65 -5.28 -4.09
CA LEU A 57 -5.69 -5.05 -5.08
C LEU A 57 -6.10 -3.58 -5.14
N ALA A 58 -6.09 -2.85 -4.03
CA ALA A 58 -6.41 -1.42 -4.01
C ALA A 58 -5.34 -0.60 -4.73
N LEU A 59 -4.06 -0.93 -4.51
CA LEU A 59 -2.93 -0.35 -5.25
C LEU A 59 -3.03 -0.65 -6.74
N VAL A 60 -3.19 -1.92 -7.12
CA VAL A 60 -3.35 -2.33 -8.53
C VAL A 60 -4.58 -1.68 -9.15
N GLY A 61 -5.69 -1.62 -8.41
CA GLY A 61 -6.93 -0.97 -8.83
C GLY A 61 -6.68 0.49 -9.17
N THR A 62 -5.99 1.23 -8.30
CA THR A 62 -5.67 2.65 -8.54
C THR A 62 -4.82 2.80 -9.79
N VAL A 63 -3.87 1.90 -10.03
CA VAL A 63 -3.05 1.96 -11.26
C VAL A 63 -3.88 1.67 -12.52
N LEU A 64 -4.86 0.76 -12.44
CA LEU A 64 -5.65 0.33 -13.60
C LEU A 64 -6.83 1.25 -13.93
N THR A 65 -7.43 1.87 -12.92
CA THR A 65 -8.62 2.71 -13.09
C THR A 65 -8.30 4.16 -13.33
N ASN A 66 -7.04 4.55 -13.14
CA ASN A 66 -6.68 5.93 -13.25
C ASN A 66 -6.30 6.30 -14.69
N GLU A 67 -6.95 7.36 -15.19
CA GLU A 67 -6.99 7.73 -16.60
C GLU A 67 -6.00 8.84 -16.95
N ASN A 68 -5.34 9.46 -15.97
CA ASN A 68 -4.45 10.61 -16.17
C ASN A 68 -2.98 10.25 -16.46
N ALA A 69 -2.56 8.98 -16.45
CA ALA A 69 -1.16 8.64 -16.76
C ALA A 69 -0.91 7.29 -17.44
N GLU A 70 0.27 7.22 -18.04
CA GLU A 70 0.86 6.01 -18.59
C GLU A 70 1.93 5.47 -17.62
N LEU A 71 2.02 4.15 -17.46
CA LEU A 71 3.08 3.49 -16.67
C LEU A 71 4.50 3.92 -17.10
N SER A 72 4.66 4.36 -18.34
CA SER A 72 5.89 4.91 -18.92
C SER A 72 6.29 6.27 -18.38
N SER A 73 5.34 7.14 -18.00
CA SER A 73 5.61 8.51 -17.54
C SER A 73 5.67 8.66 -16.01
N LEU A 74 5.21 7.63 -15.27
CA LEU A 74 5.15 7.57 -13.80
C LEU A 74 6.40 8.08 -13.08
N GLN A 75 7.59 7.75 -13.59
CA GLN A 75 8.84 8.19 -12.99
C GLN A 75 9.05 9.70 -13.13
N GLU A 76 8.76 10.25 -14.31
CA GLU A 76 8.90 11.68 -14.59
C GLU A 76 7.85 12.47 -13.80
N ASP A 77 6.59 12.03 -13.85
CA ASP A 77 5.48 12.67 -13.16
C ASP A 77 5.65 12.69 -11.63
N ALA A 78 6.28 11.66 -11.06
CA ALA A 78 6.57 11.58 -9.62
C ALA A 78 7.71 12.50 -9.21
N LYS A 79 8.74 12.61 -10.05
CA LYS A 79 9.86 13.52 -9.82
C LYS A 79 9.41 14.98 -9.92
N ASP A 80 8.46 15.28 -10.80
CA ASP A 80 7.87 16.62 -10.94
C ASP A 80 7.12 17.09 -9.69
N LEU A 81 6.52 16.17 -8.91
CA LEU A 81 5.96 16.51 -7.59
C LEU A 81 7.04 16.68 -6.52
N GLY A 82 8.20 16.05 -6.72
CA GLY A 82 9.38 16.14 -5.87
C GLY A 82 9.96 14.76 -5.53
N ASP A 83 11.27 14.70 -5.31
CA ASP A 83 12.01 13.45 -5.05
C ASP A 83 11.44 12.63 -3.89
N TYR A 84 10.87 13.29 -2.88
CA TYR A 84 10.21 12.62 -1.76
C TYR A 84 9.00 11.79 -2.20
N TYR A 85 8.20 12.29 -3.14
CA TYR A 85 7.00 11.59 -3.63
C TYR A 85 7.37 10.43 -4.55
N TYR A 86 8.38 10.60 -5.41
CA TYR A 86 8.95 9.46 -6.14
C TYR A 86 9.49 8.38 -5.19
N GLY A 87 10.18 8.79 -4.12
CA GLY A 87 10.61 7.88 -3.06
C GLY A 87 9.44 7.15 -2.39
N ALA A 88 8.32 7.83 -2.13
CA ALA A 88 7.13 7.22 -1.54
C ALA A 88 6.44 6.22 -2.49
N VAL A 89 6.39 6.49 -3.79
CA VAL A 89 5.84 5.57 -4.80
C VAL A 89 6.68 4.29 -4.86
N ILE A 90 8.00 4.42 -5.02
CA ILE A 90 8.91 3.27 -5.05
C ILE A 90 8.93 2.55 -3.69
N GLY A 91 8.89 3.30 -2.59
CA GLY A 91 8.80 2.76 -1.24
C GLY A 91 7.53 1.94 -1.01
N THR A 92 6.40 2.40 -1.54
CA THR A 92 5.12 1.68 -1.46
C THR A 92 5.17 0.38 -2.24
N ALA A 93 5.56 0.43 -3.52
CA ALA A 93 5.71 -0.79 -4.33
C ALA A 93 6.73 -1.76 -3.72
N GLY A 94 7.86 -1.23 -3.27
CA GLY A 94 8.93 -1.99 -2.62
C GLY A 94 8.45 -2.64 -1.33
N LEU A 95 7.76 -1.91 -0.45
CA LEU A 95 7.21 -2.45 0.79
C LEU A 95 6.15 -3.52 0.53
N MET A 96 5.25 -3.33 -0.45
CA MET A 96 4.20 -4.30 -0.76
C MET A 96 4.80 -5.62 -1.29
N VAL A 97 5.83 -5.55 -2.14
CA VAL A 97 6.53 -6.74 -2.64
C VAL A 97 7.41 -7.36 -1.56
N ALA A 98 8.20 -6.54 -0.87
CA ALA A 98 9.11 -7.00 0.17
C ALA A 98 8.37 -7.62 1.35
N TRP A 99 7.15 -7.14 1.67
CA TRP A 99 6.35 -7.67 2.78
C TRP A 99 6.15 -9.18 2.70
N VAL A 100 6.05 -9.74 1.49
CA VAL A 100 5.94 -11.19 1.28
C VAL A 100 7.18 -11.93 1.80
N PHE A 101 8.35 -11.29 1.75
CA PHE A 101 9.66 -11.88 2.08
C PHE A 101 10.21 -11.42 3.43
N VAL A 102 9.58 -10.44 4.06
CA VAL A 102 9.99 -9.89 5.36
C VAL A 102 9.50 -10.85 6.45
N GLY A 103 10.45 -11.41 7.21
CA GLY A 103 10.17 -12.18 8.42
C GLY A 103 9.65 -11.29 9.55
N ASP A 104 9.76 -11.73 10.81
CA ASP A 104 9.26 -10.96 11.93
C ASP A 104 9.91 -9.57 11.99
N VAL A 105 9.07 -8.52 11.98
CA VAL A 105 9.50 -7.11 12.06
C VAL A 105 10.41 -6.85 13.27
N SER A 106 10.18 -7.57 14.36
CA SER A 106 10.97 -7.51 15.60
C SER A 106 12.45 -7.85 15.40
N THR A 107 12.82 -8.49 14.28
CA THR A 107 14.21 -8.81 13.94
C THR A 107 15.02 -7.58 13.48
N PHE A 108 14.38 -6.48 13.10
CA PHE A 108 15.05 -5.26 12.65
C PHE A 108 14.42 -3.94 13.13
N PHE A 109 13.24 -3.97 13.76
CA PHE A 109 12.59 -2.82 14.39
C PHE A 109 12.20 -3.11 15.85
N GLN A 110 12.72 -2.33 16.79
CA GLN A 110 12.50 -2.55 18.23
C GLN A 110 11.07 -2.18 18.69
N SER A 111 10.38 -1.33 17.94
CA SER A 111 9.00 -0.93 18.20
C SER A 111 8.10 -1.32 17.03
N SER A 112 7.19 -2.26 17.27
CA SER A 112 6.15 -2.67 16.33
C SER A 112 5.28 -1.49 15.89
N ASP A 113 4.96 -0.62 16.84
CA ASP A 113 4.03 0.49 16.62
C ASP A 113 4.67 1.56 15.72
N LEU A 114 5.95 1.88 15.98
CA LEU A 114 6.70 2.81 15.13
C LEU A 114 6.89 2.26 13.72
N TRP A 115 7.13 0.95 13.60
CA TRP A 115 7.18 0.30 12.29
C TRP A 115 5.84 0.39 11.56
N GLY A 116 4.74 0.04 12.22
CA GLY A 116 3.44 0.06 11.59
C GLY A 116 3.03 1.48 11.17
N LEU A 117 3.36 2.50 11.96
CA LEU A 117 3.18 3.90 11.56
C LEU A 117 4.03 4.27 10.35
N ALA A 118 5.29 3.85 10.30
CA ALA A 118 6.17 4.10 9.16
C ALA A 118 5.66 3.40 7.89
N TYR A 119 5.28 2.14 8.00
CA TYR A 119 4.70 1.36 6.91
C TYR A 119 3.43 2.04 6.38
N VAL A 120 2.45 2.30 7.25
CA VAL A 120 1.17 2.92 6.87
C VAL A 120 1.40 4.31 6.27
N GLY A 121 2.30 5.10 6.86
CA GLY A 121 2.65 6.43 6.35
C GLY A 121 3.21 6.38 4.93
N VAL A 122 4.17 5.48 4.66
CA VAL A 122 4.76 5.32 3.33
C VAL A 122 3.72 4.83 2.33
N VAL A 123 3.01 3.72 2.62
CA VAL A 123 2.05 3.13 1.67
C VAL A 123 0.88 4.05 1.38
N THR A 124 0.38 4.79 2.38
CA THR A 124 -0.73 5.74 2.18
C THR A 124 -0.27 6.95 1.38
N THR A 125 0.94 7.46 1.66
CA THR A 125 1.51 8.58 0.90
C THR A 125 1.74 8.18 -0.56
N GLY A 126 2.37 7.03 -0.82
CA GLY A 126 2.59 6.57 -2.18
C GLY A 126 1.27 6.26 -2.90
N GLN A 127 0.30 5.65 -2.22
CA GLN A 127 -1.03 5.41 -2.78
C GLN A 127 -1.74 6.71 -3.19
N PHE A 128 -1.68 7.73 -2.34
CA PHE A 128 -2.26 9.04 -2.63
C PHE A 128 -1.58 9.71 -3.82
N VAL A 129 -0.24 9.66 -3.87
CA VAL A 129 0.56 10.20 -4.99
C VAL A 129 0.22 9.48 -6.28
N ILE A 130 0.12 8.16 -6.24
CA ILE A 130 -0.28 7.32 -7.38
C ILE A 130 -1.68 7.74 -7.85
N GLY A 131 -2.67 7.83 -6.98
CA GLY A 131 -4.03 8.27 -7.37
C GLY A 131 -4.11 9.72 -7.85
N TRP A 132 -3.21 10.60 -7.39
CA TRP A 132 -3.21 12.01 -7.82
C TRP A 132 -2.51 12.21 -9.17
N MET A 133 -1.44 11.44 -9.39
CA MET A 133 -0.60 11.57 -10.57
C MET A 133 -1.07 10.73 -11.73
N LEU A 134 -1.48 9.49 -11.42
CA LEU A 134 -2.07 8.63 -12.41
C LEU A 134 -3.40 9.19 -12.85
#